data_AF-A0A536JYA8-F1
#
_entry.id   AF-A0A536JYA8-F1
#
_cell.length_a   1.000
_cell.length_b   1.000
_cell.length_c   1.000
_cell.angle_alpha   90.00
_cell.angle_beta   90.00
_cell.angle_gamma   90.00
#
_symmetry.space_group_name_H-M   'P 1'
#
loop_
_entity.id
_entity.type
_entity.pdbx_description
1 polymer ?
#
loop_
_entity_poly.entity_id
_entity_poly.type
_entity_poly.pdbx_seq_one_letter_code
_entity_poly.pdbx_strand_id
1 'polypeptide(L)'
;MSLAMSIRGRGPVGSAARTAMVLSRFGPTASAMARRLDRYAAIASDFGIQPTWPTTACVLARHPDLVRRLAERGAEIAVHGLVHGDHKALDRDAQREAIGRAVDIFERDGISPAGFRGPYLRYNAATLEVLRALGLRYHSSQAVAFPLHDSDPDPGRVQSYELALDLYSARDANRVSVIPRLQDGLVDIPVAVPDDEILVERLRFDEGARISQWLHMLDVTYDRGALFPLQLHPERIDELGEALRATLAEARRRRPSVFIARLDEIASWWLRRSAFVLDVGRLGDRRYRVRLRADPDATLLVRGLDVARTPWYGNDQVCHQPDFEVESQRAPVVGLSRRSPPAVRGFLAEEGFPVEISDDREAYGAYVDVDCDRWSEVDVLQAIDGGPGPLARIWRWPEGARSALAVTGDIDALTLRDFVTRSWETRGYRMGGGIDHEPTLA
;
A
#
# COMPACT_ATOMS: atom_id res chain seq x y z
N MET A 1 14.09 -12.83 -0.72
CA MET A 1 14.88 -12.86 0.55
C MET A 1 16.33 -13.27 0.27
N SER A 2 17.34 -12.48 0.68
CA SER A 2 18.76 -12.90 0.64
C SER A 2 18.97 -14.23 1.39
N LEU A 3 19.83 -15.10 0.84
CA LEU A 3 20.29 -16.33 1.49
C LEU A 3 20.68 -16.10 2.96
N ALA A 4 21.26 -14.94 3.27
CA ALA A 4 21.73 -14.60 4.62
C ALA A 4 20.59 -14.39 5.64
N MET A 5 19.38 -14.05 5.21
CA MET A 5 18.22 -13.92 6.11
C MET A 5 17.44 -15.24 6.26
N SER A 6 17.56 -16.15 5.27
CA SER A 6 16.97 -17.49 5.31
C SER A 6 17.62 -18.41 6.36
N ILE A 7 18.89 -18.18 6.70
CA ILE A 7 19.70 -19.08 7.55
C ILE A 7 19.33 -18.97 9.04
N ARG A 8 18.68 -17.89 9.49
CA ARG A 8 18.43 -17.66 10.94
C ARG A 8 17.30 -18.53 11.55
N GLY A 9 16.65 -19.41 10.78
CA GLY A 9 15.46 -20.12 11.24
C GLY A 9 15.57 -21.65 11.45
N ARG A 10 16.31 -22.40 10.61
CA ARG A 10 16.22 -23.89 10.61
C ARG A 10 17.50 -24.58 10.10
N GLY A 11 17.66 -25.84 10.51
CA GLY A 11 18.86 -26.68 10.29
C GLY A 11 19.29 -26.89 8.82
N PRO A 12 20.48 -27.49 8.61
CA PRO A 12 21.24 -27.43 7.35
C PRO A 12 20.53 -28.05 6.13
N VAL A 13 19.74 -29.11 6.31
CA VAL A 13 19.06 -29.80 5.19
C VAL A 13 17.91 -28.98 4.59
N GLY A 14 17.14 -28.28 5.44
CA GLY A 14 16.05 -27.40 4.99
C GLY A 14 16.54 -26.16 4.23
N SER A 15 17.76 -25.70 4.54
CA SER A 15 18.39 -24.55 3.87
C SER A 15 18.86 -24.88 2.45
N ALA A 16 19.34 -26.10 2.19
CA ALA A 16 19.83 -26.52 0.88
C ALA A 16 18.68 -26.71 -0.13
N ALA A 17 17.61 -27.41 0.26
CA ALA A 17 16.44 -27.61 -0.61
C ALA A 17 15.75 -26.30 -0.98
N ARG A 18 15.64 -25.35 -0.02
CA ARG A 18 15.11 -24.01 -0.28
C ARG A 18 16.01 -23.22 -1.23
N THR A 19 17.33 -23.30 -1.06
CA THR A 19 18.28 -22.66 -1.96
C THR A 19 18.14 -23.18 -3.39
N ALA A 20 18.05 -24.50 -3.58
CA ALA A 20 17.83 -25.09 -4.90
C ALA A 20 16.51 -24.63 -5.54
N MET A 21 15.41 -24.58 -4.78
CA MET A 21 14.10 -24.12 -5.25
C MET A 21 14.09 -22.64 -5.64
N VAL A 22 14.80 -21.78 -4.91
CA VAL A 22 14.91 -20.35 -5.27
C VAL A 22 15.75 -20.18 -6.53
N LEU A 23 16.88 -20.89 -6.64
CA LEU A 23 17.75 -20.81 -7.82
C LEU A 23 17.04 -21.33 -9.08
N SER A 24 16.17 -22.35 -8.97
CA SER A 24 15.42 -22.88 -10.13
C SER A 24 14.42 -21.89 -10.74
N ARG A 25 14.09 -20.80 -10.04
CA ARG A 25 13.22 -19.74 -10.58
C ARG A 25 13.94 -18.89 -11.64
N PHE A 26 15.27 -18.86 -11.61
CA PHE A 26 16.07 -18.01 -12.48
C PHE A 26 16.82 -18.83 -13.53
N GLY A 27 16.81 -18.34 -14.77
CA GLY A 27 17.57 -18.92 -15.87
C GLY A 27 18.98 -18.34 -16.00
N PRO A 28 19.81 -18.92 -16.89
CA PRO A 28 21.11 -18.35 -17.24
C PRO A 28 20.98 -17.00 -17.98
N THR A 29 19.85 -16.76 -18.64
CA THR A 29 19.51 -15.51 -19.32
C THR A 29 18.21 -14.92 -18.76
N ALA A 30 17.96 -13.65 -19.06
CA ALA A 30 16.74 -12.95 -18.64
C ALA A 30 15.47 -13.44 -19.37
N SER A 31 15.59 -14.29 -20.40
CA SER A 31 14.47 -14.68 -21.26
C SER A 31 13.34 -15.40 -20.52
N ALA A 32 13.67 -16.22 -19.51
CA ALA A 32 12.64 -16.88 -18.70
C ALA A 32 11.84 -15.86 -17.87
N MET A 33 12.53 -14.89 -17.25
CA MET A 33 11.88 -13.84 -16.49
C MET A 33 11.08 -12.89 -17.39
N ALA A 34 11.60 -12.55 -18.57
CA ALA A 34 10.89 -11.75 -19.56
C ALA A 34 9.54 -12.38 -19.92
N ARG A 35 9.49 -13.70 -20.17
CA ARG A 35 8.22 -14.40 -20.44
C ARG A 35 7.25 -14.37 -19.26
N ARG A 36 7.76 -14.43 -18.03
CA ARG A 36 6.93 -14.32 -16.83
C ARG A 36 6.37 -12.92 -16.65
N LEU A 37 7.18 -11.88 -16.86
CA LEU A 37 6.74 -10.50 -16.90
C LEU A 37 5.70 -10.27 -18.00
N ASP A 38 5.90 -10.83 -19.19
CA ASP A 38 4.92 -10.77 -20.28
C ASP A 38 3.59 -11.46 -19.90
N ARG A 39 3.65 -12.65 -19.27
CA ARG A 39 2.45 -13.34 -18.76
C ARG A 39 1.73 -12.52 -17.70
N TYR A 40 2.46 -11.94 -16.77
CA TYR A 40 1.90 -11.08 -15.74
C TYR A 40 1.19 -9.89 -16.38
N ALA A 41 1.89 -9.15 -17.23
CA ALA A 41 1.37 -7.98 -17.91
C ALA A 41 0.14 -8.31 -18.76
N ALA A 42 0.12 -9.47 -19.43
CA ALA A 42 -1.05 -9.94 -20.16
C ALA A 42 -2.26 -10.13 -19.25
N ILE A 43 -2.11 -10.81 -18.11
CA ILE A 43 -3.21 -10.99 -17.13
C ILE A 43 -3.70 -9.64 -16.62
N ALA A 44 -2.80 -8.73 -16.25
CA ALA A 44 -3.19 -7.40 -15.77
C ALA A 44 -3.90 -6.57 -16.87
N SER A 45 -3.38 -6.62 -18.10
CA SER A 45 -3.93 -5.90 -19.26
C SER A 45 -5.29 -6.42 -19.70
N ASP A 46 -5.61 -7.70 -19.52
CA ASP A 46 -6.96 -8.26 -19.76
C ASP A 46 -8.04 -7.50 -18.96
N PHE A 47 -7.65 -6.89 -17.85
CA PHE A 47 -8.51 -6.07 -16.99
C PHE A 47 -8.22 -4.57 -17.09
N GLY A 48 -7.41 -4.12 -18.07
CA GLY A 48 -7.02 -2.72 -18.24
C GLY A 48 -6.22 -2.16 -17.07
N ILE A 49 -5.31 -2.95 -16.51
CA ILE A 49 -4.50 -2.60 -15.33
C ILE A 49 -3.02 -2.55 -15.73
N GLN A 50 -2.35 -1.49 -15.30
CA GLN A 50 -0.90 -1.36 -15.43
C GLN A 50 -0.25 -1.61 -14.06
N PRO A 51 0.73 -2.52 -13.96
CA PRO A 51 1.42 -2.76 -12.69
C PRO A 51 2.44 -1.66 -12.33
N THR A 52 2.82 -1.62 -11.05
CA THR A 52 4.04 -0.94 -10.59
C THR A 52 5.14 -1.97 -10.30
N TRP A 53 6.34 -1.74 -10.81
CA TRP A 53 7.52 -2.58 -10.62
C TRP A 53 8.61 -1.87 -9.82
N PRO A 54 8.64 -1.99 -8.49
CA PRO A 54 9.81 -1.59 -7.73
C PRO A 54 11.02 -2.41 -8.17
N THR A 55 12.01 -1.74 -8.76
CA THR A 55 13.14 -2.36 -9.43
C THR A 55 14.45 -1.91 -8.78
N THR A 56 15.35 -2.85 -8.50
CA THR A 56 16.70 -2.48 -8.02
C THR A 56 17.49 -1.81 -9.13
N ALA A 57 18.22 -0.74 -8.82
CA ALA A 57 18.96 0.00 -9.84
C ALA A 57 20.07 -0.84 -10.49
N CYS A 58 20.68 -1.79 -9.77
CA CYS A 58 21.66 -2.69 -10.38
C CYS A 58 21.04 -3.64 -11.43
N VAL A 59 19.78 -4.04 -11.27
CA VAL A 59 19.06 -4.82 -12.28
C VAL A 59 18.73 -3.95 -13.49
N LEU A 60 18.26 -2.72 -13.27
CA LEU A 60 18.03 -1.76 -14.34
C LEU A 60 19.32 -1.53 -15.16
N ALA A 61 20.44 -1.24 -14.50
CA ALA A 61 21.73 -1.00 -15.16
C ALA A 61 22.21 -2.20 -16.00
N ARG A 62 21.94 -3.44 -15.56
CA ARG A 62 22.34 -4.65 -16.31
C ARG A 62 21.38 -5.02 -17.43
N HIS A 63 20.11 -4.65 -17.32
CA HIS A 63 19.06 -5.03 -18.27
C HIS A 63 18.19 -3.83 -18.68
N PRO A 64 18.77 -2.70 -19.13
CA PRO A 64 18.05 -1.45 -19.31
C PRO A 64 16.94 -1.58 -20.33
N ASP A 65 17.19 -2.26 -21.45
CA ASP A 65 16.18 -2.46 -22.50
C ASP A 65 14.96 -3.23 -22.02
N LEU A 66 15.11 -4.19 -21.09
CA LEU A 66 13.98 -4.94 -20.57
C LEU A 66 13.11 -4.06 -19.69
N VAL A 67 13.72 -3.30 -18.77
CA VAL A 67 12.98 -2.44 -17.85
C VAL A 67 12.35 -1.25 -18.58
N ARG A 68 13.06 -0.63 -19.53
CA ARG A 68 12.48 0.43 -20.38
C ARG A 68 11.27 -0.04 -21.16
N ARG A 69 11.29 -1.27 -21.71
CA ARG A 69 10.11 -1.84 -22.40
C ARG A 69 8.90 -1.99 -21.48
N LEU A 70 9.09 -2.24 -20.18
CA LEU A 70 7.98 -2.27 -19.22
C LEU A 70 7.40 -0.85 -19.04
N ALA A 71 8.27 0.14 -18.88
CA ALA A 71 7.87 1.55 -18.76
C ALA A 71 7.14 2.05 -20.03
N GLU A 72 7.67 1.75 -21.21
CA GLU A 72 7.07 2.08 -22.52
C GLU A 72 5.67 1.46 -22.72
N ARG A 73 5.38 0.34 -22.04
CA ARG A 73 4.05 -0.30 -22.03
C ARG A 73 3.08 0.30 -21.01
N GLY A 74 3.50 1.33 -20.27
CA GLY A 74 2.69 2.06 -19.30
C GLY A 74 2.84 1.58 -17.85
N ALA A 75 3.68 0.58 -17.57
CA ALA A 75 3.97 0.20 -16.19
C ALA A 75 4.77 1.30 -15.49
N GLU A 76 4.55 1.47 -14.19
CA GLU A 76 5.40 2.33 -13.38
C GLU A 76 6.66 1.56 -12.97
N ILE A 77 7.83 2.20 -13.03
CA ILE A 77 9.08 1.64 -12.48
C ILE A 77 9.49 2.49 -11.27
N ALA A 78 9.42 1.90 -10.07
CA ALA A 78 9.76 2.55 -8.82
C ALA A 78 11.15 2.11 -8.32
N VAL A 79 11.79 2.89 -7.46
CA VAL A 79 13.12 2.54 -6.92
C VAL A 79 12.98 1.46 -5.85
N HIS A 80 13.74 0.37 -5.96
CA HIS A 80 13.83 -0.69 -4.95
C HIS A 80 15.23 -0.79 -4.32
N GLY A 81 15.88 0.37 -4.17
CA GLY A 81 17.26 0.50 -3.72
C GLY A 81 18.30 0.30 -4.85
N LEU A 82 19.55 0.69 -4.58
CA LEU A 82 20.67 0.46 -5.50
C LEU A 82 20.87 -1.03 -5.75
N VAL A 83 20.83 -1.79 -4.66
CA VAL A 83 20.81 -3.25 -4.59
C VAL A 83 19.74 -3.64 -3.57
N HIS A 84 19.39 -4.92 -3.48
CA HIS A 84 18.42 -5.41 -2.51
C HIS A 84 19.02 -5.51 -1.08
N GLY A 85 19.48 -4.38 -0.54
CA GLY A 85 20.06 -4.18 0.79
C GLY A 85 19.05 -3.66 1.82
N ASP A 86 19.25 -4.02 3.09
CA ASP A 86 18.36 -3.65 4.20
C ASP A 86 18.60 -2.19 4.61
N HIS A 87 17.78 -1.27 4.09
CA HIS A 87 17.93 0.18 4.34
C HIS A 87 17.65 0.55 5.80
N LYS A 88 16.84 -0.25 6.53
CA LYS A 88 16.61 -0.04 7.97
C LYS A 88 17.90 -0.18 8.79
N ALA A 89 18.89 -0.93 8.29
CA ALA A 89 20.18 -1.13 8.94
C ALA A 89 21.22 -0.05 8.62
N LEU A 90 20.93 0.88 7.71
CA LEU A 90 21.83 1.97 7.34
C LEU A 90 21.50 3.28 8.06
N ASP A 91 22.53 4.08 8.31
CA ASP A 91 22.38 5.46 8.72
C ASP A 91 21.91 6.36 7.55
N ARG A 92 21.68 7.64 7.86
CA ARG A 92 21.14 8.60 6.91
C ARG A 92 22.08 8.90 5.75
N ASP A 93 23.38 9.01 6.00
CA ASP A 93 24.32 9.44 4.97
C ASP A 93 24.58 8.29 3.98
N ALA A 94 24.70 7.06 4.48
CA ALA A 94 24.76 5.86 3.65
C ALA A 94 23.48 5.64 2.82
N GLN A 95 22.30 5.90 3.41
CA GLN A 95 21.05 5.86 2.65
C GLN A 95 20.96 6.95 1.58
N ARG A 96 21.42 8.17 1.89
CA ARG A 96 21.48 9.26 0.90
C ARG A 96 22.34 8.89 -0.29
N GLU A 97 23.53 8.33 -0.05
CA GLU A 97 24.41 7.88 -1.11
C GLU A 97 23.76 6.74 -1.92
N ALA A 98 23.27 5.70 -1.25
CA ALA A 98 22.71 4.53 -1.91
C ALA A 98 21.44 4.85 -2.73
N ILE A 99 20.49 5.58 -2.14
CA ILE A 99 19.23 5.92 -2.82
C ILE A 99 19.50 6.98 -3.89
N GLY A 100 20.36 7.97 -3.63
CA GLY A 100 20.74 8.97 -4.62
C GLY A 100 21.35 8.34 -5.88
N ARG A 101 22.30 7.43 -5.71
CA ARG A 101 22.87 6.67 -6.84
C ARG A 101 21.85 5.81 -7.57
N ALA A 102 20.88 5.24 -6.85
CA ALA A 102 19.80 4.47 -7.48
C ALA A 102 18.94 5.37 -8.37
N VAL A 103 18.56 6.56 -7.88
CA VAL A 103 17.81 7.56 -8.65
C VAL A 103 18.61 8.02 -9.87
N ASP A 104 19.90 8.31 -9.72
CA ASP A 104 20.78 8.72 -10.83
C ASP A 104 20.81 7.68 -11.96
N ILE A 105 20.87 6.39 -11.63
CA ILE A 105 20.83 5.30 -12.63
C ILE A 105 19.49 5.30 -13.36
N PHE A 106 18.39 5.40 -12.62
CA PHE A 106 17.05 5.48 -13.22
C PHE A 106 16.94 6.64 -14.22
N GLU A 107 17.38 7.83 -13.81
CA GLU A 107 17.32 9.02 -14.66
C GLU A 107 18.20 8.91 -15.91
N ARG A 108 19.40 8.31 -15.79
CA ARG A 108 20.28 8.04 -16.95
C ARG A 108 19.67 7.08 -17.95
N ASP A 109 18.85 6.14 -17.48
CA ASP A 109 18.11 5.20 -18.33
C ASP A 109 16.75 5.76 -18.80
N GLY A 110 16.50 7.05 -18.59
CA GLY A 110 15.31 7.76 -19.07
C GLY A 110 14.05 7.50 -18.26
N ILE A 111 14.18 6.98 -17.03
CA ILE A 111 13.07 6.70 -16.12
C ILE A 111 13.14 7.70 -14.97
N SER A 112 12.09 8.52 -14.80
CA SER A 112 11.95 9.40 -13.64
C SER A 112 11.08 8.72 -12.58
N PRO A 113 11.67 8.10 -11.54
CA PRO A 113 10.90 7.34 -10.57
C PRO A 113 10.08 8.27 -9.67
N ALA A 114 8.82 7.92 -9.45
CA ALA A 114 7.94 8.68 -8.56
C ALA A 114 8.02 8.23 -7.09
N GLY A 115 8.48 7.00 -6.83
CA GLY A 115 8.50 6.47 -5.46
C GLY A 115 9.47 5.33 -5.25
N PHE A 116 9.42 4.79 -4.03
CA PHE A 116 10.40 3.86 -3.48
C PHE A 116 9.75 2.70 -2.72
N ARG A 117 10.30 1.49 -2.85
CA ARG A 117 10.01 0.36 -1.95
C ARG A 117 11.30 -0.11 -1.30
N GLY A 118 11.34 -0.12 0.02
CA GLY A 118 12.47 -0.66 0.76
C GLY A 118 12.59 -2.17 0.52
N PRO A 119 13.77 -2.69 0.17
CA PRO A 119 14.04 -4.12 0.19
C PRO A 119 13.61 -4.74 1.52
N TYR A 120 13.01 -5.94 1.45
CA TYR A 120 12.41 -6.63 2.61
C TYR A 120 11.26 -5.87 3.28
N LEU A 121 10.68 -4.85 2.63
CA LEU A 121 9.68 -3.96 3.23
C LEU A 121 10.21 -3.24 4.48
N ARG A 122 11.52 -2.97 4.52
CA ARG A 122 12.19 -2.38 5.68
C ARG A 122 12.73 -0.99 5.37
N TYR A 123 12.45 -0.07 6.28
CA TYR A 123 12.85 1.34 6.23
C TYR A 123 13.03 1.88 7.66
N ASN A 124 13.56 3.09 7.79
CA ASN A 124 13.63 3.84 9.05
C ASN A 124 13.35 5.34 8.80
N ALA A 125 13.41 6.16 9.86
CA ALA A 125 13.15 7.60 9.75
C ALA A 125 14.10 8.30 8.75
N ALA A 126 15.36 7.88 8.72
CA ALA A 126 16.34 8.40 7.78
C ALA A 126 15.98 8.08 6.32
N THR A 127 15.37 6.91 6.06
CA THR A 127 14.81 6.60 4.74
C THR A 127 13.82 7.68 4.33
N LEU A 128 12.83 8.00 5.17
CA LEU A 128 11.78 8.98 4.85
C LEU A 128 12.35 10.39 4.62
N GLU A 129 13.36 10.80 5.40
CA GLU A 129 14.07 12.07 5.19
C GLU A 129 14.79 12.11 3.83
N VAL A 130 15.50 11.04 3.49
CA VAL A 130 16.25 10.95 2.23
C VAL A 130 15.31 10.94 1.02
N LEU A 131 14.22 10.17 1.07
CA LEU A 131 13.25 10.11 -0.04
C LEU A 131 12.65 11.48 -0.34
N ARG A 132 12.28 12.25 0.69
CA ARG A 132 11.80 13.63 0.54
C ARG A 132 12.86 14.55 -0.04
N ALA A 133 14.09 14.47 0.46
CA ALA A 133 15.20 15.29 -0.02
C ALA A 133 15.54 15.03 -1.50
N LEU A 134 15.28 13.81 -1.98
CA LEU A 134 15.45 13.41 -3.39
C LEU A 134 14.22 13.67 -4.26
N GLY A 135 13.14 14.24 -3.70
CA GLY A 135 11.93 14.61 -4.46
C GLY A 135 11.01 13.43 -4.82
N LEU A 136 11.19 12.26 -4.21
CA LEU A 136 10.28 11.14 -4.39
C LEU A 136 8.94 11.45 -3.71
N ARG A 137 7.83 11.09 -4.37
CA ARG A 137 6.47 11.45 -3.96
C ARG A 137 5.86 10.46 -2.98
N TYR A 138 6.32 9.22 -3.00
CA TYR A 138 5.79 8.18 -2.13
C TYR A 138 6.84 7.12 -1.75
N HIS A 139 6.56 6.39 -0.68
CA HIS A 139 7.16 5.09 -0.42
C HIS A 139 6.09 4.03 -0.21
N SER A 140 6.40 2.78 -0.54
CA SER A 140 5.50 1.65 -0.31
C SER A 140 6.25 0.52 0.36
N SER A 141 6.41 0.63 1.68
CA SER A 141 7.24 -0.31 2.47
C SER A 141 6.59 -0.74 3.78
N GLN A 142 5.58 -0.02 4.29
CA GLN A 142 4.92 -0.44 5.52
C GLN A 142 4.01 -1.64 5.25
N ALA A 143 4.43 -2.82 5.75
CA ALA A 143 3.60 -4.02 5.66
C ALA A 143 2.37 -3.91 6.57
N VAL A 144 1.23 -4.41 6.09
CA VAL A 144 -0.03 -4.52 6.82
C VAL A 144 -0.57 -5.94 6.67
N ALA A 145 -0.68 -6.64 7.80
CA ALA A 145 -1.11 -8.02 7.89
C ALA A 145 -2.63 -8.13 7.91
N PHE A 146 -3.18 -8.74 6.88
CA PHE A 146 -4.58 -9.07 6.75
C PHE A 146 -4.90 -10.38 7.48
N PRO A 147 -6.15 -10.54 7.96
CA PRO A 147 -6.61 -11.82 8.48
C PRO A 147 -6.48 -12.93 7.43
N LEU A 148 -6.10 -14.13 7.88
CA LEU A 148 -6.15 -15.31 7.04
C LEU A 148 -7.61 -15.73 6.85
N HIS A 149 -7.95 -16.15 5.63
CA HIS A 149 -9.27 -16.67 5.29
C HIS A 149 -9.58 -17.95 6.09
N ASP A 150 -8.62 -18.88 6.13
CA ASP A 150 -8.72 -20.10 6.93
C ASP A 150 -7.91 -19.94 8.22
N SER A 151 -8.55 -20.23 9.36
CA SER A 151 -8.02 -19.98 10.70
C SER A 151 -7.08 -21.05 11.26
N ASP A 152 -6.79 -22.12 10.51
CA ASP A 152 -6.05 -23.29 11.05
C ASP A 152 -4.90 -23.76 10.13
N PRO A 153 -3.83 -22.95 9.96
CA PRO A 153 -2.59 -23.47 9.38
C PRO A 153 -1.89 -24.39 10.39
N ASP A 154 -1.22 -25.43 9.90
CA ASP A 154 -0.30 -26.26 10.70
C ASP A 154 0.61 -25.39 11.60
N PRO A 155 0.83 -25.76 12.88
CA PRO A 155 1.57 -24.92 13.84
C PRO A 155 2.96 -24.48 13.36
N GLY A 156 3.65 -25.32 12.57
CA GLY A 156 4.97 -24.98 12.02
C GLY A 156 4.92 -23.89 10.94
N ARG A 157 3.76 -23.72 10.28
CA ARG A 157 3.46 -22.66 9.31
C ARG A 157 3.10 -21.36 10.03
N VAL A 158 2.32 -21.43 11.10
CA VAL A 158 1.99 -20.28 11.97
C VAL A 158 3.27 -19.60 12.47
N GLN A 159 4.19 -20.37 13.08
CA GLN A 159 5.47 -19.81 13.54
C GLN A 159 6.28 -19.18 12.40
N SER A 160 6.29 -19.80 11.21
CA SER A 160 7.02 -19.26 10.05
C SER A 160 6.41 -17.96 9.56
N TYR A 161 5.07 -17.83 9.64
CA TYR A 161 4.31 -16.64 9.29
C TYR A 161 4.55 -15.50 10.30
N GLU A 162 4.48 -15.78 11.60
CA GLU A 162 4.77 -14.80 12.66
C GLU A 162 6.16 -14.18 12.52
N LEU A 163 7.18 -15.00 12.26
CA LEU A 163 8.54 -14.52 11.97
C LEU A 163 8.61 -13.61 10.73
N ALA A 164 7.71 -13.78 9.76
CA ALA A 164 7.60 -12.88 8.60
C ALA A 164 7.05 -11.53 9.01
N LEU A 165 5.97 -11.54 9.80
CA LEU A 165 5.32 -10.33 10.29
C LEU A 165 6.27 -9.49 11.14
N ASP A 166 7.03 -10.13 12.03
CA ASP A 166 8.04 -9.46 12.85
C ASP A 166 9.14 -8.82 12.00
N LEU A 167 9.64 -9.57 11.01
CA LEU A 167 10.68 -9.09 10.10
C LEU A 167 10.23 -7.85 9.34
N TYR A 168 8.99 -7.85 8.85
CA TYR A 168 8.40 -6.74 8.11
C TYR A 168 7.90 -5.61 9.02
N SER A 169 7.94 -5.80 10.34
CA SER A 169 7.33 -4.88 11.30
C SER A 169 5.88 -4.58 10.91
N ALA A 170 5.15 -5.65 10.55
CA ALA A 170 3.81 -5.55 9.97
C ALA A 170 2.81 -4.99 10.99
N ARG A 171 1.96 -4.08 10.53
CA ARG A 171 0.82 -3.57 11.31
C ARG A 171 -0.39 -4.48 11.10
N ASP A 172 -1.23 -4.65 12.11
CA ASP A 172 -2.44 -5.47 12.01
C ASP A 172 -3.58 -4.71 11.30
N ALA A 173 -4.09 -5.25 10.19
CA ALA A 173 -5.20 -4.68 9.44
C ALA A 173 -6.49 -4.56 10.27
N ASN A 174 -6.65 -5.33 11.35
CA ASN A 174 -7.78 -5.18 12.28
C ASN A 174 -7.64 -3.99 13.24
N ARG A 175 -6.47 -3.33 13.26
CA ARG A 175 -6.21 -2.16 14.10
C ARG A 175 -5.98 -0.88 13.32
N VAL A 176 -5.66 -0.98 12.03
CA VAL A 176 -5.27 0.17 11.20
C VAL A 176 -6.16 0.29 9.97
N SER A 177 -6.44 1.52 9.54
CA SER A 177 -7.09 1.79 8.26
C SER A 177 -6.03 1.64 7.16
N VAL A 178 -6.25 0.70 6.25
CA VAL A 178 -5.27 0.35 5.20
C VAL A 178 -5.42 1.30 4.01
N ILE A 179 -5.01 2.54 4.20
CA ILE A 179 -5.05 3.61 3.19
C ILE A 179 -3.69 4.30 3.14
N PRO A 180 -3.39 5.07 2.06
CA PRO A 180 -2.19 5.88 2.06
C PRO A 180 -2.18 6.90 3.22
N ARG A 181 -1.00 7.25 3.70
CA ARG A 181 -0.79 8.28 4.73
C ARG A 181 0.11 9.38 4.24
N LEU A 182 -0.21 10.64 4.47
CA LEU A 182 0.65 11.76 4.12
C LEU A 182 1.50 12.19 5.32
N GLN A 183 2.82 12.09 5.18
CA GLN A 183 3.77 12.56 6.19
C GLN A 183 4.79 13.51 5.53
N ASP A 184 4.74 14.78 5.93
CA ASP A 184 5.65 15.84 5.46
C ASP A 184 5.82 15.88 3.93
N GLY A 185 4.72 15.73 3.19
CA GLY A 185 4.73 15.74 1.71
C GLY A 185 5.09 14.42 1.05
N LEU A 186 5.42 13.37 1.81
CA LEU A 186 5.66 12.01 1.31
C LEU A 186 4.44 11.13 1.60
N VAL A 187 3.95 10.42 0.58
CA VAL A 187 2.85 9.46 0.75
C VAL A 187 3.39 8.08 1.15
N ASP A 188 2.99 7.54 2.29
CA ASP A 188 3.18 6.13 2.66
C ASP A 188 2.02 5.31 2.10
N ILE A 189 2.30 4.44 1.14
CA ILE A 189 1.33 3.50 0.59
C ILE A 189 1.58 2.12 1.19
N PRO A 190 0.66 1.55 1.99
CA PRO A 190 0.91 0.27 2.65
C PRO A 190 1.15 -0.87 1.65
N VAL A 191 1.67 -1.99 2.14
CA VAL A 191 1.86 -3.24 1.39
C VAL A 191 1.09 -4.35 2.07
N ALA A 192 0.28 -5.10 1.33
CA ALA A 192 -0.58 -6.13 1.91
C ALA A 192 0.20 -7.42 2.10
N VAL A 193 0.14 -7.97 3.32
CA VAL A 193 0.57 -9.34 3.61
C VAL A 193 -0.60 -10.14 4.19
N PRO A 194 -0.73 -11.46 3.93
CA PRO A 194 0.24 -12.33 3.27
C PRO A 194 0.43 -12.04 1.79
N ASP A 195 1.68 -11.79 1.40
CA ASP A 195 2.10 -11.61 0.00
C ASP A 195 2.33 -12.98 -0.67
N ASP A 196 2.72 -12.97 -1.93
CA ASP A 196 3.03 -14.16 -2.69
C ASP A 196 4.09 -15.09 -2.05
N GLU A 197 5.14 -14.56 -1.43
CA GLU A 197 6.14 -15.36 -0.70
C GLU A 197 5.54 -16.05 0.52
N ILE A 198 4.78 -15.30 1.33
CA ILE A 198 4.14 -15.85 2.52
C ILE A 198 3.17 -16.96 2.12
N LEU A 199 2.34 -16.73 1.11
CA LEU A 199 1.34 -17.70 0.64
C LEU A 199 1.99 -19.00 0.16
N VAL A 200 3.04 -18.89 -0.66
CA VAL A 200 3.66 -20.05 -1.31
C VAL A 200 4.67 -20.76 -0.40
N GLU A 201 5.55 -20.04 0.28
CA GLU A 201 6.68 -20.65 1.00
C GLU A 201 6.41 -20.88 2.49
N ARG A 202 5.68 -19.97 3.14
CA ARG A 202 5.49 -20.00 4.60
C ARG A 202 4.21 -20.73 4.98
N LEU A 203 3.09 -20.26 4.45
CA LEU A 203 1.77 -20.86 4.65
C LEU A 203 1.55 -22.09 3.78
N ARG A 204 2.26 -22.18 2.64
CA ARG A 204 2.21 -23.31 1.71
C ARG A 204 0.77 -23.65 1.33
N PHE A 205 0.02 -22.61 1.00
CA PHE A 205 -1.36 -22.75 0.53
C PHE A 205 -1.36 -23.40 -0.85
N ASP A 206 -2.32 -24.30 -1.08
CA ASP A 206 -2.59 -24.83 -2.41
C ASP A 206 -3.21 -23.74 -3.30
N GLU A 207 -3.51 -24.06 -4.56
CA GLU A 207 -4.08 -23.07 -5.49
C GLU A 207 -5.41 -22.50 -5.03
N GLY A 208 -6.31 -23.35 -4.52
CA GLY A 208 -7.62 -22.92 -4.03
C GLY A 208 -7.49 -21.97 -2.84
N ALA A 209 -6.69 -22.33 -1.84
CA ALA A 209 -6.44 -21.49 -0.67
C ALA A 209 -5.77 -20.15 -1.03
N ARG A 210 -4.88 -20.12 -2.04
CA ARG A 210 -4.26 -18.88 -2.54
C ARG A 210 -5.29 -17.96 -3.20
N ILE A 211 -6.19 -18.50 -4.02
CA ILE A 211 -7.30 -17.74 -4.63
C ILE A 211 -8.23 -17.20 -3.53
N SER A 212 -8.68 -18.05 -2.60
CA SER A 212 -9.58 -17.65 -1.52
C SER A 212 -8.97 -16.57 -0.63
N GLN A 213 -7.67 -16.67 -0.31
CA GLN A 213 -7.01 -15.68 0.53
C GLN A 213 -6.97 -14.29 -0.13
N TRP A 214 -6.64 -14.17 -1.42
CA TRP A 214 -6.62 -12.87 -2.09
C TRP A 214 -8.02 -12.31 -2.32
N LEU A 215 -9.02 -13.15 -2.61
CA LEU A 215 -10.42 -12.71 -2.66
C LEU A 215 -10.90 -12.21 -1.29
N HIS A 216 -10.51 -12.88 -0.20
CA HIS A 216 -10.82 -12.43 1.14
C HIS A 216 -10.20 -11.06 1.46
N MET A 217 -8.93 -10.83 1.08
CA MET A 217 -8.29 -9.53 1.25
C MET A 217 -8.98 -8.44 0.41
N LEU A 218 -9.43 -8.77 -0.81
CA LEU A 218 -10.25 -7.88 -1.61
C LEU A 218 -11.58 -7.56 -0.93
N ASP A 219 -12.27 -8.54 -0.33
CA ASP A 219 -13.50 -8.31 0.42
C ASP A 219 -13.28 -7.39 1.63
N VAL A 220 -12.27 -7.68 2.45
CA VAL A 220 -11.93 -6.87 3.63
C VAL A 220 -11.65 -5.42 3.24
N THR A 221 -10.89 -5.19 2.17
CA THR A 221 -10.57 -3.84 1.70
C THR A 221 -11.77 -3.16 1.06
N TYR A 222 -12.60 -3.89 0.31
CA TYR A 222 -13.82 -3.36 -0.28
C TYR A 222 -14.82 -2.89 0.78
N ASP A 223 -15.12 -3.75 1.76
CA ASP A 223 -16.06 -3.46 2.84
C ASP A 223 -15.57 -2.36 3.77
N ARG A 224 -14.26 -2.20 3.93
CA ARG A 224 -13.69 -1.11 4.74
C ARG A 224 -13.39 0.15 3.93
N GLY A 225 -13.49 0.11 2.61
CA GLY A 225 -13.08 1.21 1.72
C GLY A 225 -11.61 1.51 1.75
N ALA A 226 -10.82 0.48 1.95
CA ALA A 226 -9.38 0.53 2.07
C ALA A 226 -8.71 0.30 0.70
N LEU A 227 -7.39 0.33 0.69
CA LEU A 227 -6.55 -0.05 -0.45
C LEU A 227 -6.19 -1.54 -0.32
N PHE A 228 -6.24 -2.27 -1.43
CA PHE A 228 -5.57 -3.56 -1.59
C PHE A 228 -4.31 -3.40 -2.45
N PRO A 229 -3.14 -3.17 -1.84
CA PRO A 229 -1.86 -3.12 -2.54
C PRO A 229 -1.30 -4.54 -2.69
N LEU A 230 -1.70 -5.23 -3.76
CA LEU A 230 -1.30 -6.61 -4.05
C LEU A 230 0.17 -6.66 -4.45
N GLN A 231 0.92 -7.58 -3.84
CA GLN A 231 2.31 -7.87 -4.18
C GLN A 231 2.46 -9.28 -4.74
N LEU A 232 2.94 -9.37 -5.98
CA LEU A 232 3.26 -10.61 -6.67
C LEU A 232 4.59 -10.45 -7.41
N HIS A 233 5.62 -11.15 -6.97
CA HIS A 233 6.90 -11.18 -7.65
C HIS A 233 6.76 -11.91 -9.01
N PRO A 234 7.36 -11.39 -10.09
CA PRO A 234 7.20 -11.97 -11.43
C PRO A 234 7.59 -13.44 -11.52
N GLU A 235 8.58 -13.90 -10.76
CA GLU A 235 8.98 -15.31 -10.75
C GLU A 235 7.87 -16.27 -10.32
N ARG A 236 6.84 -15.77 -9.63
CA ARG A 236 5.72 -16.58 -9.10
C ARG A 236 4.44 -16.51 -9.92
N ILE A 237 4.47 -15.84 -11.08
CA ILE A 237 3.27 -15.70 -11.91
C ILE A 237 2.72 -17.05 -12.39
N ASP A 238 3.58 -18.06 -12.51
CA ASP A 238 3.17 -19.39 -12.91
C ASP A 238 2.38 -20.08 -11.77
N GLU A 239 2.76 -19.84 -10.52
CA GLU A 239 2.04 -20.35 -9.34
C GLU A 239 0.78 -19.55 -9.00
N LEU A 240 0.76 -18.23 -9.24
CA LEU A 240 -0.28 -17.31 -8.72
C LEU A 240 -1.08 -16.58 -9.81
N GLY A 241 -0.87 -16.90 -11.09
CA GLY A 241 -1.57 -16.26 -12.21
C GLY A 241 -3.09 -16.39 -12.14
N GLU A 242 -3.61 -17.54 -11.72
CA GLU A 242 -5.06 -17.74 -11.56
C GLU A 242 -5.63 -16.96 -10.36
N ALA A 243 -4.88 -16.89 -9.25
CA ALA A 243 -5.25 -16.04 -8.11
C ALA A 243 -5.28 -14.56 -8.49
N LEU A 244 -4.31 -14.09 -9.28
CA LEU A 244 -4.32 -12.74 -9.82
C LEU A 244 -5.55 -12.54 -10.70
N ARG A 245 -5.78 -13.39 -11.70
CA ARG A 245 -6.92 -13.30 -12.62
C ARG A 245 -8.26 -13.27 -11.88
N ALA A 246 -8.46 -14.16 -10.91
CA ALA A 246 -9.69 -14.22 -10.11
C ALA A 246 -9.92 -12.92 -9.32
N THR A 247 -8.87 -12.41 -8.67
CA THR A 247 -8.92 -11.16 -7.90
C THR A 247 -9.26 -9.96 -8.77
N LEU A 248 -8.60 -9.82 -9.93
CA LEU A 248 -8.84 -8.70 -10.86
C LEU A 248 -10.23 -8.77 -11.47
N ALA A 249 -10.70 -9.97 -11.83
CA ALA A 249 -12.04 -10.18 -12.34
C ALA A 249 -13.10 -9.78 -11.30
N GLU A 250 -12.91 -10.17 -10.04
CA GLU A 250 -13.83 -9.81 -8.96
C GLU A 250 -13.82 -8.30 -8.69
N ALA A 251 -12.63 -7.67 -8.62
CA ALA A 251 -12.51 -6.23 -8.41
C ALA A 251 -13.26 -5.42 -9.50
N ARG A 252 -13.21 -5.85 -10.76
CA ARG A 252 -13.92 -5.21 -11.88
C ARG A 252 -15.45 -5.39 -11.82
N ARG A 253 -15.94 -6.46 -11.19
CA ARG A 253 -17.39 -6.73 -11.03
C ARG A 253 -18.05 -5.87 -9.95
N ARG A 254 -17.29 -5.42 -8.94
CA ARG A 254 -17.82 -4.69 -7.77
C ARG A 254 -18.55 -3.40 -8.13
N ARG A 255 -19.63 -3.11 -7.40
CA ARG A 255 -20.42 -1.87 -7.48
C ARG A 255 -20.76 -1.37 -6.07
N PRO A 256 -20.43 -0.11 -5.70
CA PRO A 256 -19.64 0.88 -6.46
C PRO A 256 -18.25 0.38 -6.87
N SER A 257 -17.63 1.01 -7.86
CA SER A 257 -16.40 0.51 -8.50
C SER A 257 -15.21 0.42 -7.54
N VAL A 258 -14.19 -0.37 -7.89
CA VAL A 258 -12.86 -0.30 -7.27
C VAL A 258 -11.99 0.63 -8.09
N PHE A 259 -11.34 1.61 -7.46
CA PHE A 259 -10.33 2.46 -8.09
C PHE A 259 -9.05 1.65 -8.29
N ILE A 260 -8.75 1.31 -9.54
CA ILE A 260 -7.57 0.50 -9.87
C ILE A 260 -6.54 1.40 -10.52
N ALA A 261 -5.36 1.48 -9.91
CA ALA A 261 -4.32 2.44 -10.30
C ALA A 261 -2.91 1.93 -9.91
N ARG A 262 -1.89 2.49 -10.58
CA ARG A 262 -0.49 2.34 -10.20
C ARG A 262 -0.21 3.09 -8.89
N LEU A 263 0.92 2.81 -8.24
CA LEU A 263 1.28 3.47 -6.99
C LEU A 263 1.53 4.97 -7.18
N ASP A 264 2.14 5.41 -8.29
CA ASP A 264 2.32 6.82 -8.61
C ASP A 264 0.99 7.58 -8.80
N GLU A 265 -0.02 6.94 -9.37
CA GLU A 265 -1.36 7.48 -9.54
C GLU A 265 -2.09 7.58 -8.20
N ILE A 266 -1.97 6.57 -7.33
CA ILE A 266 -2.50 6.61 -5.96
C ILE A 266 -1.82 7.72 -5.15
N ALA A 267 -0.49 7.85 -5.24
CA ALA A 267 0.25 8.92 -4.59
C ALA A 267 -0.20 10.30 -5.09
N SER A 268 -0.36 10.45 -6.40
CA SER A 268 -0.83 11.69 -7.02
C SER A 268 -2.24 12.06 -6.55
N TRP A 269 -3.15 11.07 -6.50
CA TRP A 269 -4.49 11.26 -5.95
C TRP A 269 -4.45 11.68 -4.48
N TRP A 270 -3.64 11.03 -3.65
CA TRP A 270 -3.55 11.33 -2.23
C TRP A 270 -3.02 12.74 -1.97
N LEU A 271 -2.01 13.17 -2.74
CA LEU A 271 -1.48 14.53 -2.70
C LEU A 271 -2.53 15.56 -3.14
N ARG A 272 -3.28 15.32 -4.23
CA ARG A 272 -4.39 16.20 -4.63
C ARG A 272 -5.45 16.28 -3.54
N ARG A 273 -5.90 15.14 -3.03
CA ARG A 273 -6.93 15.02 -2.01
C ARG A 273 -6.55 15.74 -0.71
N SER A 274 -5.27 15.77 -0.35
CA SER A 274 -4.80 16.47 0.84
C SER A 274 -5.06 17.99 0.83
N ALA A 275 -5.31 18.58 -0.35
CA ALA A 275 -5.66 19.99 -0.48
C ALA A 275 -7.17 20.26 -0.39
N PHE A 276 -8.01 19.22 -0.31
CA PHE A 276 -9.46 19.38 -0.29
C PHE A 276 -9.95 19.80 1.09
N VAL A 277 -10.99 20.63 1.12
CA VAL A 277 -11.55 21.16 2.36
C VAL A 277 -13.05 20.95 2.38
N LEU A 278 -13.56 20.37 3.47
CA LEU A 278 -14.99 20.26 3.74
C LEU A 278 -15.32 21.08 4.99
N ASP A 279 -15.96 22.22 4.77
CA ASP A 279 -16.41 23.12 5.82
C ASP A 279 -17.86 22.79 6.18
N VAL A 280 -18.14 22.70 7.48
CA VAL A 280 -19.52 22.62 8.01
C VAL A 280 -19.70 23.75 9.02
N GLY A 281 -20.47 24.78 8.64
CA GLY A 281 -20.70 25.96 9.47
C GLY A 281 -22.11 25.99 10.04
N ARG A 282 -22.25 26.40 11.31
CA ARG A 282 -23.56 26.65 11.94
C ARG A 282 -24.09 28.02 11.52
N LEU A 283 -25.31 28.06 10.96
CA LEU A 283 -25.99 29.30 10.55
C LEU A 283 -27.04 29.79 11.56
N GLY A 284 -27.46 28.91 12.47
CA GLY A 284 -28.48 29.20 13.48
C GLY A 284 -28.79 27.96 14.31
N ASP A 285 -29.91 27.98 15.02
CA ASP A 285 -30.40 26.77 15.67
C ASP A 285 -30.78 25.73 14.61
N ARG A 286 -30.20 24.52 14.73
CA ARG A 286 -30.40 23.39 13.82
C ARG A 286 -30.11 23.60 12.32
N ARG A 287 -29.61 24.77 11.90
CA ARG A 287 -29.27 25.04 10.50
C ARG A 287 -27.77 25.05 10.27
N TYR A 288 -27.33 24.31 9.25
CA TYR A 288 -25.92 24.16 8.88
C TYR A 288 -25.73 24.44 7.39
N ARG A 289 -24.58 25.01 7.02
CA ARG A 289 -24.09 25.06 5.64
C ARG A 289 -22.92 24.12 5.49
N VAL A 290 -22.99 23.23 4.50
CA VAL A 290 -21.91 22.31 4.12
C VAL A 290 -21.29 22.81 2.84
N ARG A 291 -19.97 22.98 2.80
CA ARG A 291 -19.24 23.45 1.61
C ARG A 291 -17.99 22.61 1.37
N LEU A 292 -17.96 21.90 0.25
CA LEU A 292 -16.80 21.20 -0.29
C LEU A 292 -16.04 22.12 -1.25
N ARG A 293 -14.74 22.27 -1.01
CA ARG A 293 -13.77 22.87 -1.94
C ARG A 293 -12.78 21.79 -2.34
N ALA A 294 -12.99 21.23 -3.52
CA ALA A 294 -12.21 20.15 -4.07
C ALA A 294 -12.25 20.20 -5.60
N ASP A 295 -11.45 19.37 -6.26
CA ASP A 295 -11.56 19.16 -7.70
C ASP A 295 -12.78 18.26 -8.03
N PRO A 296 -13.18 18.13 -9.31
CA PRO A 296 -14.38 17.38 -9.72
C PRO A 296 -14.36 15.87 -9.43
N ASP A 297 -13.17 15.29 -9.18
CA ASP A 297 -13.04 13.85 -8.92
C ASP A 297 -13.40 13.52 -7.46
N ALA A 298 -13.46 14.52 -6.59
CA ALA A 298 -13.78 14.37 -5.19
C ALA A 298 -15.23 13.89 -4.98
N THR A 299 -15.40 12.98 -4.02
CA THR A 299 -16.71 12.44 -3.67
C THR A 299 -17.14 12.95 -2.31
N LEU A 300 -18.22 13.73 -2.28
CA LEU A 300 -18.90 14.13 -1.06
C LEU A 300 -19.91 13.06 -0.66
N LEU A 301 -19.70 12.43 0.50
CA LEU A 301 -20.71 11.56 1.08
C LEU A 301 -21.48 12.27 2.16
N VAL A 302 -22.78 11.98 2.17
CA VAL A 302 -23.72 12.41 3.19
C VAL A 302 -24.46 11.20 3.74
N ARG A 303 -24.84 11.27 5.02
CA ARG A 303 -25.67 10.27 5.71
C ARG A 303 -26.77 11.00 6.47
N GLY A 304 -28.02 10.57 6.31
CA GLY A 304 -29.14 11.09 7.08
C GLY A 304 -29.44 12.59 6.87
N LEU A 305 -28.93 13.20 5.79
CA LEU A 305 -29.19 14.59 5.41
C LEU A 305 -30.25 14.66 4.31
N ASP A 306 -31.19 15.58 4.47
CA ASP A 306 -32.23 15.81 3.45
C ASP A 306 -31.74 16.74 2.34
N VAL A 307 -30.90 16.20 1.46
CA VAL A 307 -30.29 16.90 0.33
C VAL A 307 -30.35 16.06 -0.95
N ALA A 308 -30.17 16.69 -2.11
CA ALA A 308 -30.09 15.96 -3.37
C ALA A 308 -28.91 14.99 -3.35
N ARG A 309 -29.21 13.69 -3.42
CA ARG A 309 -28.24 12.61 -3.20
C ARG A 309 -28.63 11.34 -3.97
N THR A 310 -27.63 10.52 -4.29
CA THR A 310 -27.82 9.21 -4.92
C THR A 310 -27.35 8.08 -3.99
N PRO A 311 -28.07 6.94 -3.91
CA PRO A 311 -27.61 5.78 -3.17
C PRO A 311 -26.21 5.35 -3.61
N TRP A 312 -25.40 4.88 -2.66
CA TRP A 312 -24.01 4.52 -2.94
C TRP A 312 -23.59 3.21 -2.27
N TYR A 313 -23.30 3.21 -0.97
CA TYR A 313 -22.93 2.01 -0.23
C TYR A 313 -23.35 2.12 1.24
N GLY A 314 -24.00 1.07 1.75
CA GLY A 314 -24.52 1.05 3.11
C GLY A 314 -25.48 2.22 3.36
N ASN A 315 -25.23 2.98 4.42
CA ASN A 315 -26.05 4.12 4.82
C ASN A 315 -25.62 5.44 4.18
N ASP A 316 -24.48 5.46 3.47
CA ASP A 316 -23.91 6.66 2.87
C ASP A 316 -24.45 6.87 1.45
N GLN A 317 -24.70 8.12 1.09
CA GLN A 317 -25.13 8.56 -0.24
C GLN A 317 -24.14 9.57 -0.81
N VAL A 318 -24.03 9.62 -2.14
CA VAL A 318 -23.23 10.66 -2.82
C VAL A 318 -24.07 11.91 -2.98
N CYS A 319 -23.55 13.05 -2.51
CA CYS A 319 -24.12 14.36 -2.77
C CYS A 319 -23.37 15.04 -3.92
N HIS A 320 -24.12 15.51 -4.93
CA HIS A 320 -23.56 16.16 -6.11
C HIS A 320 -23.50 17.68 -6.00
N GLN A 321 -23.98 18.23 -4.87
CA GLN A 321 -23.95 19.67 -4.60
C GLN A 321 -22.78 19.99 -3.67
N PRO A 322 -21.80 20.81 -4.11
CA PRO A 322 -20.65 21.15 -3.28
C PRO A 322 -20.95 22.22 -2.22
N ASP A 323 -22.07 22.96 -2.32
CA ASP A 323 -22.51 23.94 -1.32
C ASP A 323 -24.02 23.82 -1.14
N PHE A 324 -24.46 23.54 0.09
CA PHE A 324 -25.88 23.46 0.43
C PHE A 324 -26.14 23.83 1.90
N GLU A 325 -27.38 24.17 2.19
CA GLU A 325 -27.88 24.35 3.55
C GLU A 325 -28.78 23.17 3.92
N VAL A 326 -28.73 22.77 5.19
CA VAL A 326 -29.54 21.68 5.71
C VAL A 326 -29.99 21.97 7.13
N GLU A 327 -31.22 21.58 7.46
CA GLU A 327 -31.74 21.57 8.82
C GLU A 327 -31.54 20.18 9.43
N SER A 328 -30.97 20.12 10.63
CA SER A 328 -30.72 18.88 11.35
C SER A 328 -30.70 19.11 12.86
N GLN A 329 -31.16 18.10 13.60
CA GLN A 329 -31.08 18.10 15.06
C GLN A 329 -29.64 18.05 15.57
N ARG A 330 -28.76 17.32 14.88
CA ARG A 330 -27.34 17.17 15.21
C ARG A 330 -26.46 17.76 14.11
N ALA A 331 -25.30 18.27 14.48
CA ALA A 331 -24.33 18.76 13.53
C ALA A 331 -23.83 17.60 12.64
N PRO A 332 -23.76 17.77 11.30
CA PRO A 332 -23.33 16.73 10.37
C PRO A 332 -21.81 16.55 10.33
N VAL A 333 -21.20 16.51 11.52
CA VAL A 333 -19.76 16.39 11.75
C VAL A 333 -19.51 15.35 12.83
N VAL A 334 -18.25 14.96 13.01
CA VAL A 334 -17.84 14.10 14.12
C VAL A 334 -17.51 14.96 15.34
N GLY A 335 -18.19 14.71 16.45
CA GLY A 335 -17.77 15.23 17.75
C GLY A 335 -16.58 14.43 18.29
N LEU A 336 -15.54 15.10 18.75
CA LEU A 336 -14.37 14.49 19.36
C LEU A 336 -14.24 14.91 20.82
N SER A 337 -14.29 13.94 21.71
CA SER A 337 -14.16 14.13 23.16
C SER A 337 -12.82 14.80 23.51
N ARG A 338 -12.82 15.76 24.46
CA ARG A 338 -11.60 16.50 24.83
C ARG A 338 -10.48 15.64 25.40
N ARG A 339 -10.82 14.47 25.93
CA ARG A 339 -9.85 13.48 26.43
C ARG A 339 -9.19 12.64 25.33
N SER A 340 -9.71 12.68 24.10
CA SER A 340 -9.16 11.88 23.01
C SER A 340 -7.77 12.40 22.61
N PRO A 341 -6.80 11.52 22.31
CA PRO A 341 -5.46 11.94 21.92
C PRO A 341 -5.45 12.86 20.70
N PRO A 342 -4.52 13.84 20.61
CA PRO A 342 -4.41 14.74 19.47
C PRO A 342 -4.27 14.03 18.11
N ALA A 343 -3.64 12.84 18.11
CA ALA A 343 -3.47 12.02 16.91
C ALA A 343 -4.79 11.58 16.27
N VAL A 344 -5.86 11.39 17.06
CA VAL A 344 -7.18 10.99 16.55
C VAL A 344 -7.76 12.08 15.65
N ARG A 345 -7.57 13.36 16.00
CA ARG A 345 -8.01 14.48 15.17
C ARG A 345 -7.31 14.49 13.81
N GLY A 346 -6.00 14.27 13.80
CA GLY A 346 -5.22 14.19 12.56
C GLY A 346 -5.69 13.02 11.68
N PHE A 347 -5.91 11.86 12.29
CA PHE A 347 -6.46 10.69 11.61
C PHE A 347 -7.84 10.96 11.00
N LEU A 348 -8.78 11.54 11.76
CA LEU A 348 -10.13 11.87 11.26
C LEU A 348 -10.11 12.88 10.11
N ALA A 349 -9.24 13.88 10.20
CA ALA A 349 -9.05 14.86 9.12
C ALA A 349 -8.57 14.18 7.83
N GLU A 350 -7.59 13.28 7.93
CA GLU A 350 -7.09 12.52 6.78
C GLU A 350 -8.16 11.55 6.22
N GLU A 351 -8.97 10.95 7.09
CA GLU A 351 -10.15 10.14 6.70
C GLU A 351 -11.26 10.96 6.03
N GLY A 352 -11.15 12.31 6.04
CA GLY A 352 -12.05 13.24 5.38
C GLY A 352 -13.26 13.67 6.20
N PHE A 353 -13.22 13.47 7.52
CA PHE A 353 -14.29 13.91 8.41
C PHE A 353 -14.06 15.34 8.92
N PRO A 354 -15.07 16.22 8.85
CA PRO A 354 -15.08 17.45 9.65
C PRO A 354 -15.25 17.09 11.13
N VAL A 355 -14.46 17.74 11.99
CA VAL A 355 -14.39 17.41 13.42
C VAL A 355 -14.59 18.66 14.28
N GLU A 356 -15.42 18.56 15.31
CA GLU A 356 -15.54 19.55 16.38
C GLU A 356 -15.14 18.93 17.73
N ILE A 357 -14.32 19.64 18.50
CA ILE A 357 -13.92 19.19 19.84
C ILE A 357 -14.98 19.65 20.86
N SER A 358 -15.64 18.70 21.50
CA SER A 358 -16.71 18.95 22.47
C SER A 358 -16.97 17.73 23.33
N ASP A 359 -17.51 17.94 24.53
CA ASP A 359 -17.95 16.86 25.43
C ASP A 359 -19.48 16.60 25.31
N ASP A 360 -20.20 17.38 24.48
CA ASP A 360 -21.62 17.22 24.21
C ASP A 360 -21.86 16.16 23.13
N ARG A 361 -21.94 14.89 23.55
CA ARG A 361 -22.12 13.73 22.66
C ARG A 361 -23.35 13.82 21.76
N GLU A 362 -24.45 14.34 22.28
CA GLU A 362 -25.75 14.31 21.57
C GLU A 362 -25.85 15.38 20.49
N ALA A 363 -24.97 16.39 20.49
CA ALA A 363 -24.95 17.45 19.50
C ALA A 363 -24.44 17.02 18.11
N TYR A 364 -23.83 15.83 17.98
CA TYR A 364 -23.10 15.41 16.78
C TYR A 364 -23.63 14.11 16.19
N GLY A 365 -23.64 14.00 14.86
CA GLY A 365 -24.14 12.80 14.20
C GLY A 365 -23.25 11.57 14.34
N ALA A 366 -21.99 11.75 14.73
CA ALA A 366 -21.18 10.70 15.34
C ALA A 366 -20.29 11.31 16.42
N TYR A 367 -19.87 10.48 17.37
CA TYR A 367 -19.05 10.92 18.48
C TYR A 367 -17.94 9.91 18.78
N VAL A 368 -16.70 10.40 18.81
CA VAL A 368 -15.50 9.62 19.11
C VAL A 368 -15.01 9.99 20.50
N ASP A 369 -14.85 8.96 21.33
CA ASP A 369 -14.37 9.07 22.70
C ASP A 369 -13.46 7.89 23.01
N VAL A 370 -12.15 8.10 22.85
CA VAL A 370 -11.15 7.06 23.04
C VAL A 370 -10.16 7.46 24.13
N ASP A 371 -9.84 6.51 25.01
CA ASP A 371 -8.96 6.74 26.16
C ASP A 371 -7.46 6.59 25.79
N CYS A 372 -6.59 7.20 26.61
CA CYS A 372 -5.26 7.63 26.19
C CYS A 372 -4.20 6.55 25.90
N ASP A 373 -4.45 5.26 26.14
CA ASP A 373 -3.38 4.25 26.04
C ASP A 373 -3.60 3.16 24.98
N ARG A 374 -4.83 2.93 24.50
CA ARG A 374 -5.13 1.81 23.59
C ARG A 374 -6.33 2.07 22.67
N TRP A 375 -6.19 3.00 21.73
CA TRP A 375 -7.13 3.13 20.62
C TRP A 375 -6.59 2.46 19.35
N SER A 376 -7.47 2.11 18.44
CA SER A 376 -7.12 1.68 17.09
C SER A 376 -7.90 2.52 16.06
N GLU A 377 -7.33 2.67 14.87
CA GLU A 377 -7.98 3.41 13.78
C GLU A 377 -9.31 2.75 13.39
N VAL A 378 -9.38 1.41 13.48
CA VAL A 378 -10.60 0.64 13.22
C VAL A 378 -11.68 0.92 14.27
N ASP A 379 -11.33 0.97 15.57
CA ASP A 379 -12.30 1.29 16.63
C ASP A 379 -12.92 2.69 16.43
N VAL A 380 -12.10 3.66 16.04
CA VAL A 380 -12.55 5.04 15.77
C VAL A 380 -13.52 5.07 14.58
N LEU A 381 -13.19 4.38 13.49
CA LEU A 381 -14.08 4.32 12.31
C LEU A 381 -15.37 3.57 12.62
N GLN A 382 -15.32 2.47 13.39
CA GLN A 382 -16.50 1.74 13.83
C GLN A 382 -17.43 2.59 14.71
N ALA A 383 -16.88 3.41 15.61
CA ALA A 383 -17.67 4.34 16.41
C ALA A 383 -18.41 5.37 15.53
N ILE A 384 -17.79 5.81 14.44
CA ILE A 384 -18.43 6.72 13.47
C ILE A 384 -19.49 6.00 12.64
N ASP A 385 -19.18 4.81 12.15
CA ASP A 385 -20.10 4.02 11.32
C ASP A 385 -21.36 3.60 12.10
N GLY A 386 -21.22 3.31 13.41
CA GLY A 386 -22.33 3.05 14.32
C GLY A 386 -23.05 4.30 14.84
N GLY A 387 -22.61 5.50 14.46
CA GLY A 387 -23.21 6.78 14.89
C GLY A 387 -24.61 7.01 14.32
N PRO A 388 -25.46 7.79 15.02
CA PRO A 388 -26.87 8.01 14.64
C PRO A 388 -27.05 8.83 13.35
N GLY A 389 -26.00 9.51 12.89
CA GLY A 389 -26.10 10.53 11.85
C GLY A 389 -26.81 11.82 12.31
N PRO A 390 -26.86 12.84 11.45
CA PRO A 390 -26.30 12.86 10.10
C PRO A 390 -24.78 13.05 10.04
N LEU A 391 -24.17 12.78 8.89
CA LEU A 391 -22.74 13.02 8.66
C LEU A 391 -22.48 13.55 7.25
N ALA A 392 -21.43 14.36 7.11
CA ALA A 392 -20.81 14.69 5.84
C ALA A 392 -19.31 14.33 5.88
N ARG A 393 -18.75 13.84 4.77
CA ARG A 393 -17.32 13.48 4.67
C ARG A 393 -16.81 13.57 3.23
N ILE A 394 -15.53 13.88 3.09
CA ILE A 394 -14.80 13.68 1.83
C ILE A 394 -14.40 12.20 1.76
N TRP A 395 -14.93 11.47 0.78
CA TRP A 395 -14.54 10.08 0.60
C TRP A 395 -13.08 9.93 0.18
N ARG A 396 -12.53 8.72 0.40
CA ARG A 396 -11.10 8.41 0.21
C ARG A 396 -10.70 8.33 -1.25
N TRP A 397 -11.58 7.79 -2.10
CA TRP A 397 -11.27 7.42 -3.48
C TRP A 397 -12.03 8.31 -4.48
N PRO A 398 -11.48 8.53 -5.68
CA PRO A 398 -12.09 9.41 -6.67
C PRO A 398 -13.39 8.78 -7.23
N GLU A 399 -14.24 9.63 -7.80
CA GLU A 399 -15.37 9.23 -8.66
C GLU A 399 -16.33 8.21 -8.02
N GLY A 400 -16.50 8.26 -6.69
CA GLY A 400 -17.37 7.36 -5.96
C GLY A 400 -16.87 5.92 -5.91
N ALA A 401 -15.59 5.65 -6.17
CA ALA A 401 -15.05 4.31 -6.01
C ALA A 401 -15.14 3.86 -4.54
N ARG A 402 -15.60 2.64 -4.31
CA ARG A 402 -15.80 2.10 -2.96
C ARG A 402 -14.49 1.78 -2.24
N SER A 403 -13.50 1.29 -2.96
CA SER A 403 -12.17 0.93 -2.45
C SER A 403 -11.14 1.15 -3.55
N ALA A 404 -9.87 0.85 -3.27
CA ALA A 404 -8.83 0.87 -4.29
C ALA A 404 -8.02 -0.43 -4.34
N LEU A 405 -7.38 -0.68 -5.47
CA LEU A 405 -6.50 -1.82 -5.71
C LEU A 405 -5.27 -1.35 -6.50
N ALA A 406 -4.08 -1.74 -6.04
CA ALA A 406 -2.85 -1.61 -6.81
C ALA A 406 -2.25 -2.99 -7.05
N VAL A 407 -1.70 -3.21 -8.24
CA VAL A 407 -1.04 -4.45 -8.61
C VAL A 407 0.45 -4.18 -8.73
N THR A 408 1.25 -4.85 -7.91
CA THR A 408 2.69 -4.57 -7.81
C THR A 408 3.51 -5.85 -7.79
N GLY A 409 4.78 -5.75 -8.17
CA GLY A 409 5.73 -6.85 -8.00
C GLY A 409 7.16 -6.34 -8.01
N ASP A 410 8.02 -6.91 -7.16
CA ASP A 410 9.38 -6.40 -7.03
C ASP A 410 10.31 -7.10 -8.04
N ILE A 411 11.18 -6.34 -8.70
CA ILE A 411 12.19 -6.84 -9.64
C ILE A 411 13.58 -6.65 -9.01
N ASP A 412 14.08 -7.71 -8.36
CA ASP A 412 15.37 -7.71 -7.68
C ASP A 412 16.44 -8.63 -8.31
N ALA A 413 16.04 -9.44 -9.28
CA ALA A 413 16.91 -10.25 -10.13
C ALA A 413 16.17 -10.65 -11.41
N LEU A 414 16.87 -10.70 -12.55
CA LEU A 414 16.32 -11.22 -13.82
C LEU A 414 17.00 -12.53 -14.24
N THR A 415 18.21 -12.79 -13.74
CA THR A 415 19.01 -13.98 -14.03
C THR A 415 19.52 -14.64 -12.75
N LEU A 416 20.00 -15.88 -12.89
CA LEU A 416 20.68 -16.59 -11.80
C LEU A 416 21.93 -15.83 -11.35
N ARG A 417 22.66 -15.23 -12.31
CA ARG A 417 23.83 -14.39 -12.05
C ARG A 417 23.46 -13.19 -11.19
N ASP A 418 22.36 -12.50 -11.50
CA ASP A 418 21.88 -11.37 -10.70
C ASP A 418 21.57 -11.81 -9.27
N PHE A 419 20.84 -12.92 -9.11
CA PHE A 419 20.45 -13.44 -7.80
C PHE A 419 21.66 -13.82 -6.94
N VAL A 420 22.66 -14.47 -7.53
CA VAL A 420 23.90 -14.83 -6.82
C VAL A 420 24.73 -13.59 -6.51
N THR A 421 24.92 -12.70 -7.49
CA THR A 421 25.74 -11.47 -7.36
C THR A 421 25.17 -10.53 -6.31
N ARG A 422 23.83 -10.40 -6.22
CA ARG A 422 23.13 -9.69 -5.15
C ARG A 422 23.59 -10.11 -3.76
N SER A 423 23.85 -11.39 -3.52
CA SER A 423 24.30 -11.88 -2.20
C SER A 423 25.71 -11.39 -1.84
N TRP A 424 26.53 -11.06 -2.83
CA TRP A 424 27.85 -10.46 -2.65
C TRP A 424 27.76 -8.93 -2.52
N GLU A 425 26.98 -8.28 -3.37
CA GLU A 425 26.78 -6.81 -3.34
C GLU A 425 26.14 -6.34 -2.01
N THR A 426 25.26 -7.17 -1.44
CA THR A 426 24.64 -6.89 -0.14
C THR A 426 25.57 -7.12 1.07
N ARG A 427 26.75 -7.75 0.90
CA ARG A 427 27.74 -7.91 1.98
C ARG A 427 28.54 -6.62 2.23
N GLY A 428 28.92 -5.90 1.17
CA GLY A 428 29.57 -4.58 1.30
C GLY A 428 28.65 -3.56 1.99
N TYR A 429 27.34 -3.66 1.71
CA TYR A 429 26.28 -2.84 2.29
C TYR A 429 26.13 -2.93 3.82
N ARG A 430 26.67 -3.97 4.48
CA ARG A 430 26.56 -4.17 5.95
C ARG A 430 27.69 -3.54 6.77
N MET A 431 28.80 -3.15 6.15
CA MET A 431 30.04 -2.81 6.87
C MET A 431 30.34 -1.31 6.94
N GLY A 432 29.46 -0.44 6.45
CA GLY A 432 29.67 1.03 6.49
C GLY A 432 30.91 1.52 5.74
N GLY A 433 31.59 0.64 4.98
CA GLY A 433 32.60 1.06 4.01
C GLY A 433 31.90 1.74 2.85
N GLY A 434 32.42 2.89 2.41
CA GLY A 434 31.92 3.60 1.23
C GLY A 434 31.66 2.63 0.08
N ILE A 435 30.64 2.91 -0.72
CA ILE A 435 30.25 2.06 -1.84
C ILE A 435 31.26 2.30 -3.00
N ASP A 436 32.53 2.00 -2.76
CA ASP A 436 33.66 2.12 -3.71
C ASP A 436 33.65 1.02 -4.78
N HIS A 437 32.68 0.12 -4.72
CA HIS A 437 32.41 -0.81 -5.80
C HIS A 437 31.25 -0.27 -6.63
N GLU A 438 31.57 0.25 -7.83
CA GLU A 438 30.64 0.16 -8.94
C GLU A 438 30.09 -1.28 -8.96
N PRO A 439 28.76 -1.49 -8.98
CA PRO A 439 28.24 -2.83 -9.27
C PRO A 439 28.94 -3.27 -10.55
N THR A 440 29.49 -4.49 -10.62
CA THR A 440 30.29 -4.92 -11.75
C THR A 440 29.45 -4.79 -13.03
N LEU A 441 29.64 -3.71 -13.79
CA LEU A 441 28.84 -3.31 -14.97
C LEU A 441 29.22 -4.14 -16.21
N ALA A 442 29.76 -5.35 -16.02
CA ALA A 442 30.31 -6.21 -17.07
C ALA A 442 29.49 -7.48 -17.30
#